data_AF-A0A935NYX3-F1
#
_entry.id   AF-A0A935NYX3-F1
#
_cell.length_a   1.000
_cell.length_b   1.000
_cell.length_c   1.000
_cell.angle_alpha   90.00
_cell.angle_beta   90.00
_cell.angle_gamma   90.00
#
_symmetry.space_group_name_H-M   'P 1'
#
loop_
_entity.id
_entity.type
_entity.pdbx_description
1 polymer ?
#
loop_
_entity_poly.entity_id
_entity_poly.type
_entity_poly.pdbx_seq_one_letter_code
_entity_poly.pdbx_strand_id
1 'polypeptide(L)'
;MSCSNRVPRVKAVAVMGASHLRAARNGQDAAASWSHGELAVAVVCDGCGSSERSELGAQLVARRMCAAVARRLRAGGSVADPALWGACRDEVVDELGHLARSFWVAPEATPKATPEAWPATLATTPATTPATTPATLPRCPAAPSPSSRSPCSAPCWWRRSTSATPRSGRWAMEPSCSATS
;
A
#
# COMPACT_ATOMS: atom_id res chain seq x y z
N MET A 1 -34.38 16.26 3.98
CA MET A 1 -32.96 16.35 4.39
C MET A 1 -32.17 15.34 3.59
N SER A 2 -31.45 15.78 2.55
CA SER A 2 -30.61 14.90 1.73
C SER A 2 -29.19 14.98 2.30
N CYS A 3 -28.82 14.08 3.22
CA CYS A 3 -27.41 13.88 3.53
C CYS A 3 -26.73 13.41 2.25
N SER A 4 -25.82 14.21 1.68
CA SER A 4 -24.96 13.76 0.58
C SER A 4 -24.32 12.43 0.97
N ASN A 5 -24.63 11.36 0.24
CA ASN A 5 -23.88 10.11 0.23
C ASN A 5 -22.39 10.44 0.03
N ARG A 6 -21.60 10.47 1.09
CA ARG A 6 -20.16 10.73 0.99
C ARG A 6 -19.47 9.42 1.23
N VAL A 7 -19.02 8.81 0.14
CA VAL A 7 -18.16 7.64 0.21
C VAL A 7 -16.85 8.05 0.91
N PRO A 8 -16.50 7.42 2.06
CA PRO A 8 -15.25 7.72 2.74
C PRO A 8 -14.05 7.45 1.82
N ARG A 9 -13.02 8.30 1.92
CA ARG A 9 -11.78 8.13 1.14
C ARG A 9 -10.63 7.78 2.08
N VAL A 10 -9.99 6.65 1.82
CA VAL A 10 -8.80 6.19 2.56
C VAL A 10 -7.55 6.55 1.78
N LYS A 11 -6.54 7.09 2.47
CA LYS A 11 -5.18 7.28 1.96
C LYS A 11 -4.21 6.55 2.89
N ALA A 12 -3.25 5.83 2.31
CA ALA A 12 -2.20 5.15 3.05
C ALA A 12 -0.83 5.72 2.63
N VAL A 13 0.05 5.89 3.60
CA VAL A 13 1.44 6.30 3.40
C VAL A 13 2.30 5.40 4.26
N ALA A 14 3.34 4.81 3.68
CA ALA A 14 4.37 4.08 4.40
C ALA A 14 5.67 4.88 4.36
N VAL A 15 6.38 4.95 5.49
CA VAL A 15 7.65 5.69 5.60
C VAL A 15 8.74 4.72 6.00
N MET A 16 9.71 4.52 5.10
CA MET A 16 10.85 3.67 5.40
C MET A 16 11.83 4.39 6.33
N GLY A 17 12.09 3.83 7.51
CA GLY A 17 13.10 4.34 8.43
C GLY A 17 14.53 4.18 7.92
N ALA A 18 15.45 5.04 8.37
CA ALA A 18 16.86 5.02 7.97
C ALA A 18 17.56 3.67 8.21
N SER A 19 17.15 2.93 9.25
CA SER A 19 17.67 1.59 9.54
C SER A 19 17.24 0.55 8.50
N HIS A 20 16.01 0.63 7.97
CA HIS A 20 15.53 -0.27 6.92
C HIS A 20 16.20 0.01 5.56
N LEU A 21 16.42 1.29 5.25
CA LEU A 21 17.17 1.70 4.05
C LEU A 21 18.60 1.14 4.04
N ARG A 22 19.29 1.17 5.19
CA ARG A 22 20.66 0.63 5.33
C ARG A 22 20.72 -0.89 5.22
N ALA A 23 19.63 -1.58 5.59
CA ALA A 23 19.55 -3.03 5.53
C ALA A 23 19.08 -3.57 4.16
N ALA A 24 18.83 -2.68 3.18
CA ALA A 24 18.25 -3.02 1.86
C ALA A 24 16.97 -3.88 1.96
N ARG A 25 16.23 -3.77 3.07
CA ARG A 25 14.96 -4.46 3.25
C ARG A 25 13.87 -3.63 2.59
N ASN A 26 13.11 -4.27 1.70
CA ASN A 26 11.82 -3.74 1.25
C ASN A 26 10.99 -3.34 2.49
N GLY A 27 10.26 -2.23 2.41
CA GLY A 27 9.34 -1.85 3.48
C GLY A 27 8.34 -2.97 3.65
N GLN A 28 8.43 -3.70 4.76
CA GLN A 28 7.61 -4.90 4.98
C GLN A 28 6.19 -4.58 5.45
N ASP A 29 5.90 -3.28 5.54
CA ASP A 29 4.60 -2.73 5.80
C ASP A 29 3.69 -2.96 4.59
N ALA A 30 2.49 -3.45 4.84
CA ALA A 30 1.45 -3.56 3.83
C ALA A 30 0.20 -2.82 4.26
N ALA A 31 -0.53 -2.28 3.29
CA ALA A 31 -1.83 -1.67 3.54
C ALA A 31 -2.85 -2.13 2.49
N ALA A 32 -4.10 -2.25 2.91
CA ALA A 32 -5.24 -2.48 2.04
C ALA A 32 -6.42 -1.64 2.50
N SER A 33 -7.24 -1.18 1.55
CA SER A 33 -8.43 -0.40 1.87
C SER A 33 -9.61 -0.78 0.99
N TRP A 34 -10.80 -0.52 1.52
CA TRP A 34 -12.06 -0.74 0.87
C TRP A 34 -13.08 0.31 1.36
N SER A 35 -14.02 0.71 0.50
CA SER A 35 -15.08 1.66 0.86
C SER A 35 -16.35 1.40 0.05
N HIS A 36 -17.52 1.52 0.66
CA HIS A 36 -18.82 1.41 0.00
C HIS A 36 -19.91 2.11 0.81
N GLY A 37 -20.68 3.00 0.18
CA GLY A 37 -21.64 3.84 0.90
C GLY A 37 -20.91 4.61 2.01
N GLU A 38 -21.44 4.57 3.22
CA GLU A 38 -20.86 5.23 4.41
C GLU A 38 -19.81 4.35 5.14
N LEU A 39 -19.45 3.19 4.58
CA LEU A 39 -18.51 2.26 5.20
C LEU A 39 -17.12 2.36 4.58
N ALA A 40 -16.09 2.26 5.43
CA ALA A 40 -14.69 2.19 5.04
C ALA A 40 -13.94 1.19 5.89
N VAL A 41 -12.99 0.50 5.28
CA VAL A 41 -12.05 -0.40 5.94
C VAL A 41 -10.65 -0.01 5.50
N ALA A 42 -9.74 0.12 6.45
CA ALA A 42 -8.32 0.28 6.21
C ALA A 42 -7.59 -0.70 7.12
N VAL A 43 -6.74 -1.54 6.53
CA VAL A 43 -5.90 -2.48 7.26
C VAL A 43 -4.44 -2.13 6.97
N VAL A 44 -3.64 -2.10 8.02
CA VAL A 44 -2.19 -1.97 7.94
C VAL A 44 -1.59 -3.18 8.64
N CYS A 45 -0.58 -3.78 8.03
CA CYS A 45 0.19 -4.88 8.59
C CYS A 45 1.66 -4.47 8.61
N ASP A 46 2.31 -4.68 9.75
CA ASP A 46 3.76 -4.56 9.91
C ASP A 46 4.38 -5.94 9.69
N GLY A 47 5.30 -6.05 8.73
CA GLY A 47 6.02 -7.29 8.46
C GLY A 47 7.20 -7.45 9.43
N CYS A 48 7.25 -8.56 10.15
CA CYS A 48 8.18 -8.74 11.28
C CYS A 48 9.65 -9.01 10.91
N GLY A 49 10.07 -8.89 9.65
CA GLY A 49 11.48 -9.04 9.24
C GLY A 49 12.05 -10.44 9.34
N SER A 50 11.24 -11.43 9.72
CA SER A 50 11.70 -12.77 10.11
C SER A 50 12.01 -13.70 8.93
N SER A 51 11.59 -13.35 7.72
CA SER A 51 11.90 -14.13 6.51
C SER A 51 12.17 -13.22 5.31
N GLU A 52 12.85 -13.75 4.31
CA GLU A 52 13.21 -13.04 3.08
C GLU A 52 11.98 -12.60 2.26
N ARG A 53 10.81 -13.21 2.54
CA ARG A 53 9.53 -12.93 1.85
C ARG A 53 8.41 -12.53 2.81
N SER A 54 8.73 -12.03 4.01
CA SER A 54 7.72 -11.57 4.99
C SER A 54 6.82 -10.45 4.46
N GLU A 55 7.31 -9.65 3.50
CA GLU A 55 6.49 -8.66 2.77
C GLU A 55 5.26 -9.30 2.12
N LEU A 56 5.42 -10.46 1.48
CA LEU A 56 4.30 -11.15 0.81
C LEU A 56 3.26 -11.61 1.83
N GLY A 57 3.70 -12.06 3.00
CA GLY A 57 2.82 -12.40 4.12
C GLY A 57 2.01 -11.20 4.60
N ALA A 58 2.67 -10.07 4.83
CA ALA A 58 2.01 -8.82 5.23
C ALA A 58 1.00 -8.35 4.18
N GLN A 59 1.35 -8.36 2.89
CA GLN A 59 0.44 -8.00 1.80
C GLN A 59 -0.78 -8.91 1.73
N LEU A 60 -0.58 -10.22 1.87
CA LEU A 60 -1.67 -11.19 1.80
C LEU A 60 -2.63 -11.01 2.99
N VAL A 61 -2.09 -10.88 4.21
CA VAL A 61 -2.90 -10.64 5.42
C VAL A 61 -3.69 -9.34 5.29
N ALA A 62 -3.04 -8.23 4.90
CA ALA A 62 -3.71 -6.93 4.78
C ALA A 62 -4.92 -7.01 3.84
N ARG A 63 -4.74 -7.63 2.66
CA ARG A 63 -5.81 -7.78 1.66
C ARG A 63 -6.94 -8.70 2.14
N ARG A 64 -6.61 -9.86 2.71
CA ARG A 64 -7.60 -10.83 3.18
C ARG A 64 -8.40 -10.31 4.37
N MET A 65 -7.73 -9.69 5.32
CA MET A 65 -8.38 -9.05 6.47
C MET A 65 -9.30 -7.91 6.02
N CYS A 66 -8.85 -7.04 5.10
CA CYS A 66 -9.67 -5.97 4.56
C CYS A 66 -10.95 -6.50 3.90
N ALA A 67 -10.83 -7.56 3.09
CA ALA A 67 -11.97 -8.20 2.45
C ALA A 67 -12.92 -8.90 3.46
N ALA A 68 -12.38 -9.59 4.46
CA ALA A 68 -13.16 -10.28 5.49
C ALA A 68 -13.98 -9.30 6.34
N VAL A 69 -13.37 -8.18 6.74
CA VAL A 69 -14.05 -7.10 7.48
C VAL A 69 -15.10 -6.43 6.60
N ALA A 70 -14.74 -6.05 5.37
CA ALA A 70 -15.67 -5.41 4.44
C ALA A 70 -16.94 -6.24 4.21
N ARG A 71 -16.78 -7.56 4.02
CA ARG A 71 -17.91 -8.48 3.83
C ARG A 71 -18.85 -8.52 5.03
N ARG A 72 -18.31 -8.57 6.25
CA ARG A 72 -19.10 -8.59 7.49
C ARG A 72 -19.78 -7.26 7.76
N LEU A 73 -19.10 -6.14 7.53
CA LEU A 73 -19.72 -4.82 7.67
C LEU A 73 -20.87 -4.62 6.66
N ARG A 74 -20.71 -5.08 5.42
CA ARG A 74 -21.80 -5.08 4.43
C ARG A 74 -22.98 -5.97 4.84
N ALA A 75 -22.73 -7.02 5.61
CA ALA A 75 -23.77 -7.90 6.14
C ALA A 75 -24.44 -7.35 7.42
N GLY A 76 -24.15 -6.11 7.82
CA GLY A 76 -24.70 -5.48 9.02
C GLY A 76 -23.91 -5.74 10.31
N GLY A 77 -22.72 -6.33 10.21
CA GLY A 77 -21.81 -6.49 11.33
C GLY A 77 -21.31 -5.14 11.88
N SER A 78 -20.94 -5.13 13.16
CA SER A 78 -20.45 -3.94 13.86
C SER A 78 -18.98 -4.06 14.22
N VAL A 79 -18.20 -2.99 14.00
CA VAL A 79 -16.80 -2.91 14.45
C VAL A 79 -16.66 -2.93 15.98
N ALA A 80 -17.73 -2.61 16.70
CA ALA A 80 -17.78 -2.66 18.16
C ALA A 80 -17.97 -4.09 18.70
N ASP A 81 -18.31 -5.05 17.85
CA ASP A 81 -18.49 -6.45 18.22
C ASP A 81 -17.14 -7.20 18.21
N PRO A 82 -16.64 -7.69 19.36
CA PRO A 82 -15.44 -8.51 19.42
C PRO A 82 -15.50 -9.79 18.59
N ALA A 83 -16.70 -10.38 18.43
CA ALA A 83 -16.89 -11.62 17.68
C ALA A 83 -16.60 -11.42 16.18
N LEU A 84 -16.85 -10.23 15.64
CA LEU A 84 -16.50 -9.87 14.27
C LEU A 84 -15.00 -10.05 14.01
N TRP A 85 -14.17 -9.55 14.94
CA TRP A 85 -12.72 -9.60 14.81
C TRP A 85 -12.18 -11.03 14.94
N GLY A 86 -12.73 -11.81 15.89
CA GLY A 86 -12.44 -13.24 16.01
C GLY A 86 -12.74 -13.99 14.73
N ALA A 87 -13.94 -13.82 14.19
CA ALA A 87 -14.36 -14.48 12.95
C ALA A 87 -13.53 -14.04 11.73
N CYS A 88 -13.13 -12.77 11.62
CA CYS A 88 -12.24 -12.31 10.54
C CYS A 88 -10.85 -12.93 10.67
N ARG A 89 -10.29 -12.97 11.88
CA ARG A 89 -8.98 -13.59 12.13
C ARG A 89 -9.01 -15.06 11.76
N ASP A 90 -9.99 -15.80 12.27
CA ASP A 90 -10.06 -17.25 12.08
C ASP A 90 -10.22 -17.58 10.59
N GLU A 91 -11.07 -16.86 9.85
CA GLU A 91 -11.18 -17.01 8.39
C GLU A 91 -9.85 -16.77 7.67
N VAL A 92 -9.13 -15.68 8.00
CA VAL A 92 -7.86 -15.35 7.36
C VAL A 92 -6.80 -16.40 7.70
N VAL A 93 -6.71 -16.84 8.95
CA VAL A 93 -5.77 -17.87 9.39
C VAL A 93 -6.05 -19.20 8.70
N ASP A 94 -7.32 -19.61 8.60
CA ASP A 94 -7.73 -20.83 7.93
C ASP A 94 -7.40 -20.80 6.44
N GLU A 95 -7.71 -19.69 5.76
CA GLU A 95 -7.39 -19.51 4.34
C GLU A 95 -5.88 -19.57 4.08
N LEU A 96 -5.09 -18.86 4.91
CA LEU A 96 -3.63 -18.89 4.80
C LEU A 96 -3.05 -20.26 5.10
N GLY A 97 -3.60 -20.97 6.11
CA GLY A 97 -3.22 -22.33 6.42
C GLY A 97 -3.53 -23.29 5.26
N HIS A 98 -4.67 -23.12 4.60
CA HIS A 98 -5.03 -23.91 3.43
C HIS A 98 -4.08 -23.67 2.26
N LEU A 99 -3.78 -22.40 1.94
CA LEU A 99 -2.81 -22.04 0.91
C LEU A 99 -1.41 -22.58 1.22
N ALA A 100 -0.93 -22.43 2.45
CA ALA A 100 0.38 -22.94 2.84
C ALA A 100 0.48 -24.46 2.63
N ARG A 101 -0.59 -25.21 2.96
CA ARG A 101 -0.67 -26.65 2.74
C ARG A 101 -0.76 -27.02 1.25
N SER A 102 -1.41 -26.21 0.42
CA SER A 102 -1.54 -26.52 -1.01
C SER A 102 -0.24 -26.31 -1.80
N PHE A 103 0.64 -25.41 -1.34
CA PHE A 103 1.97 -25.21 -1.92
C PHE A 103 3.06 -26.08 -1.27
N TRP A 104 2.75 -26.77 -0.18
CA TRP A 104 3.72 -27.63 0.49
C TRP A 104 3.99 -28.88 -0.35
N VAL A 105 5.10 -28.85 -1.10
CA VAL A 105 5.70 -30.06 -1.65
C VAL A 105 6.49 -30.71 -0.54
N ALA A 106 6.16 -31.95 -0.19
CA ALA A 106 6.97 -32.70 0.77
C ALA A 106 8.42 -32.72 0.28
N PRO A 107 9.42 -32.46 1.15
CA PRO A 107 10.83 -32.37 0.74
C PRO A 107 11.33 -33.63 0.02
N GLU A 108 10.69 -34.78 0.28
CA GLU A 108 10.97 -36.08 -0.34
C GLU A 108 10.55 -36.15 -1.82
N ALA A 109 9.64 -35.28 -2.26
CA ALA A 109 9.15 -35.19 -3.63
C ALA A 109 9.92 -34.17 -4.49
N THR A 110 10.89 -33.46 -3.92
CA THR A 110 11.81 -32.62 -4.70
C THR A 110 12.82 -33.54 -5.38
N PRO A 111 12.75 -33.78 -6.71
CA PRO A 111 13.83 -34.48 -7.38
C PRO A 111 15.11 -33.73 -7.07
N LYS A 112 16.15 -34.45 -6.60
CA LYS A 112 17.48 -33.88 -6.49
C LYS A 112 17.81 -33.31 -7.86
N ALA A 113 17.88 -31.98 -7.96
CA ALA A 113 18.36 -31.33 -9.16
C ALA A 113 19.80 -31.81 -9.36
N THR A 114 19.99 -32.81 -10.20
CA THR A 114 21.31 -33.15 -10.70
C THR A 114 21.76 -31.94 -11.52
N PRO A 115 22.98 -31.39 -11.29
CA PRO A 115 23.49 -30.22 -12.00
C PRO A 115 23.46 -30.33 -13.54
N GLU A 116 23.24 -31.54 -14.05
CA GLU A 116 23.39 -31.93 -15.46
C GLU A 116 22.15 -31.67 -16.33
N ALA A 117 21.01 -31.24 -15.76
CA ALA A 117 19.75 -31.10 -16.50
C ALA A 117 19.21 -29.66 -16.60
N TRP A 118 20.07 -28.64 -16.51
CA TRP A 118 19.67 -27.31 -16.97
C TRP A 118 19.78 -27.28 -18.49
N PRO A 119 18.70 -27.06 -19.27
CA PRO A 119 18.82 -26.96 -20.70
C PRO A 119 19.73 -25.77 -21.03
N ALA A 120 20.87 -26.07 -21.67
CA ALA A 120 21.82 -25.09 -22.20
C ALA A 120 21.21 -24.17 -23.29
N THR A 121 19.90 -24.23 -23.52
CA THR A 121 19.17 -23.54 -24.58
C THR A 121 18.74 -22.12 -24.23
N LEU A 122 19.18 -21.56 -23.10
CA LEU A 122 19.12 -20.10 -22.87
C LEU A 122 20.40 -19.39 -23.35
N ALA A 123 21.15 -20.01 -24.26
CA ALA A 123 22.22 -19.36 -25.00
C ALA A 123 21.62 -18.23 -25.87
N THR A 124 21.79 -17.02 -25.36
CA THR A 124 22.21 -15.84 -26.13
C THR A 124 21.36 -15.53 -27.37
N THR A 125 20.15 -14.99 -27.16
CA THR A 125 19.59 -14.09 -28.17
C THR A 125 20.42 -12.80 -28.12
N PRO A 126 21.18 -12.42 -29.16
CA PRO A 126 21.81 -11.11 -29.18
C PRO A 126 20.72 -10.05 -29.14
N ALA A 127 20.84 -9.13 -28.19
CA ALA A 127 20.00 -7.96 -28.10
C ALA A 127 20.13 -7.17 -29.43
N THR A 128 19.15 -7.34 -30.31
CA THR A 128 18.97 -6.42 -31.43
C THR A 128 18.45 -5.13 -30.82
N THR A 129 19.34 -4.19 -30.55
CA THR A 129 18.99 -2.83 -30.19
C THR A 129 18.27 -2.20 -31.39
N PRO A 130 16.96 -1.90 -31.35
CA PRO A 130 16.37 -1.07 -32.38
C PRO A 130 17.01 0.31 -32.29
N ALA A 131 17.49 0.83 -33.42
CA ALA A 131 17.97 2.20 -33.52
C ALA A 131 16.81 3.16 -33.17
N THR A 132 16.81 3.67 -31.94
CA THR A 132 15.88 4.71 -31.51
C THR A 132 16.24 6.00 -32.23
N THR A 133 15.55 6.29 -33.32
CA THR A 133 15.45 7.65 -33.85
C THR A 133 14.83 8.54 -32.75
N PRO A 134 15.43 9.68 -32.38
CA PRO A 134 14.82 10.56 -31.40
C PRO A 134 13.53 11.13 -32.01
N ALA A 135 12.39 10.62 -31.56
CA ALA A 135 11.10 11.21 -31.86
C ALA A 135 11.06 12.61 -31.22
N THR A 136 11.03 13.65 -32.05
CA THR A 136 10.74 15.01 -31.61
C THR A 136 9.32 15.03 -31.05
N LEU A 137 9.20 15.10 -29.72
CA LEU A 137 7.90 15.28 -29.08
C LEU A 137 7.35 16.67 -29.45
N PRO A 138 6.06 16.77 -29.85
CA PRO A 138 5.45 18.08 -30.03
C PRO A 138 5.46 18.83 -28.69
N ARG A 139 5.92 20.08 -28.73
CA ARG A 139 5.88 20.99 -27.58
C ARG A 139 4.44 21.07 -27.06
N CYS A 140 4.27 20.87 -25.75
CA CYS A 140 3.01 21.17 -25.08
C CYS A 140 2.58 22.61 -25.38
N PRO A 141 1.31 22.85 -25.74
CA PRO A 141 0.80 24.21 -25.81
C PRO A 141 0.91 24.86 -24.43
N ALA A 142 1.27 26.15 -24.43
CA ALA A 142 1.38 26.95 -23.21
C ALA A 142 0.07 26.90 -22.41
N ALA A 143 0.20 26.77 -21.09
CA ALA A 143 -0.95 26.80 -20.18
C ALA A 143 -1.72 28.12 -20.35
N PRO A 144 -3.07 28.09 -20.37
CA PRO A 144 -3.87 29.31 -20.43
C PRO A 144 -3.66 30.16 -19.18
N SER A 145 -3.56 31.48 -19.39
CA SER A 145 -3.42 32.49 -18.35
C SER A 145 -4.51 32.39 -17.27
N PRO A 146 -4.17 32.60 -15.99
CA PRO A 146 -5.12 32.48 -14.89
C PRO A 146 -5.96 33.75 -14.77
N SER A 147 -7.02 33.87 -15.57
CA SER A 147 -7.99 34.95 -15.40
C SER A 147 -9.41 34.51 -15.74
N SER A 148 -9.89 33.44 -15.08
CA SER A 148 -11.32 33.19 -14.80
C SER A 148 -11.54 31.80 -14.21
N ARG A 149 -11.11 31.55 -12.96
CA ARG A 149 -11.68 30.44 -12.17
C ARG A 149 -11.92 30.88 -10.73
N SER A 150 -13.15 30.63 -10.31
CA SER A 150 -13.71 30.81 -8.97
C SER A 150 -12.88 30.07 -7.90
N PRO A 151 -12.85 30.55 -6.64
CA PRO A 151 -11.92 30.04 -5.64
C PRO A 151 -12.50 28.78 -4.99
N CYS A 152 -11.92 27.62 -5.27
CA CYS A 152 -11.93 26.49 -4.33
C CYS A 152 -10.89 25.44 -4.77
N SER A 153 -10.10 24.99 -3.78
CA SER A 153 -9.04 23.96 -3.85
C SER A 153 -7.71 24.36 -4.48
N ALA A 154 -6.91 25.13 -3.74
CA ALA A 154 -5.46 25.06 -3.90
C ALA A 154 -4.92 23.74 -3.31
N PRO A 155 -3.94 23.07 -3.95
CA PRO A 155 -3.17 22.01 -3.31
C PRO A 155 -2.23 22.63 -2.27
N CYS A 156 -2.17 22.05 -1.07
CA CYS A 156 -1.21 22.46 -0.03
C CYS A 156 0.20 21.96 -0.38
N TRP A 157 1.13 22.88 -0.63
CA TRP A 157 2.57 22.58 -0.75
C TRP A 157 3.19 22.81 0.63
N TRP A 158 3.83 21.78 1.20
CA TRP A 158 4.61 21.94 2.42
C TRP A 158 6.02 22.41 2.08
N ARG A 159 6.37 23.62 2.53
CA ARG A 159 7.74 24.14 2.53
C ARG A 159 8.43 23.64 3.80
N ARG A 160 9.66 23.11 3.65
CA ARG A 160 10.50 22.70 4.78
C ARG A 160 10.88 23.94 5.60
N SER A 161 10.48 23.99 6.87
CA SER A 161 11.04 24.93 7.84
C SER A 161 12.42 24.44 8.24
N THR A 162 13.44 25.26 7.99
CA THR A 162 14.77 25.09 8.54
C THR A 162 14.91 26.03 9.73
N SER A 163 14.56 25.56 10.93
CA SER A 163 15.08 26.13 12.17
C SER A 163 15.83 25.07 12.95
N ALA A 164 17.11 25.38 13.17
CA ALA A 164 18.08 24.55 13.87
C ALA A 164 17.99 24.80 15.38
N THR A 165 17.63 23.80 16.18
CA THR A 165 18.40 23.25 17.32
C THR A 165 17.54 22.29 18.17
N PRO A 166 18.15 21.36 18.92
CA PRO A 166 17.47 20.19 19.49
C PRO A 166 17.17 20.38 20.98
N ARG A 167 15.92 20.09 21.39
CA ARG A 167 15.53 19.27 22.55
C ARG A 167 14.06 19.54 22.90
N SER A 168 13.34 18.44 23.14
CA SER A 168 11.97 18.34 23.65
C SER A 168 10.89 19.13 22.89
N GLY A 169 10.43 18.59 21.76
CA GLY A 169 9.26 19.09 21.04
C GLY A 169 7.97 18.43 21.52
N ARG A 170 7.24 19.11 22.40
CA ARG A 170 5.81 18.90 22.65
C ARG A 170 5.06 19.42 21.42
N TRP A 171 4.25 18.59 20.77
CA TRP A 171 3.45 19.02 19.62
C TRP A 171 2.21 19.77 20.12
N ALA A 172 2.13 21.06 19.82
CA ALA A 172 0.91 21.85 20.00
C ALA A 172 0.25 22.06 18.62
N MET A 173 -1.07 21.91 18.58
CA MET A 173 -1.89 22.19 17.41
C MET A 173 -2.45 23.60 17.58
N GLU A 174 -1.95 24.57 16.81
CA GLU A 174 -2.59 25.89 16.72
C GLU A 174 -3.47 25.95 15.48
N PRO A 175 -4.79 26.15 15.61
CA PRO A 175 -5.63 26.52 14.47
C PRO A 175 -5.51 28.03 14.25
N SER A 176 -4.79 28.45 13.20
CA SER A 176 -4.93 29.83 12.68
C SER A 176 -5.99 29.85 11.58
N CYS A 177 -7.23 30.17 11.98
CA CYS A 177 -8.23 30.71 11.06
C CYS A 177 -8.22 32.23 11.23
N SER A 178 -7.50 32.96 10.37
CA SER A 178 -7.76 34.38 10.17
C SER A 178 -8.88 34.51 9.13
N ALA A 179 -10.10 34.75 9.61
CA ALA A 179 -11.17 35.28 8.79
C ALA A 179 -10.83 36.74 8.45
N THR A 180 -10.73 37.05 7.16
CA THR A 180 -10.74 38.44 6.69
C THR A 180 -12.13 38.71 6.15
N SER A 181 -12.82 39.67 6.77
CA SER A 181 -14.02 40.31 6.23
C SER A 181 -13.66 41.18 5.02
#